data_AF-T1A5A9-F1
#
_entry.id   AF-T1A5A9-F1
#
_cell.length_a   1.000
_cell.length_b   1.000
_cell.length_c   1.000
_cell.angle_alpha   90.00
_cell.angle_beta   90.00
_cell.angle_gamma   90.00
#
_symmetry.space_group_name_H-M   'P 1'
#
loop_
_entity.id
_entity.type
_entity.pdbx_description
1 polymer ?
#
loop_
_entity_poly.entity_id
_entity_poly.type
_entity_poly.pdbx_seq_one_letter_code
_entity_poly.pdbx_strand_id
1 'polypeptide(L)' 'YPDFLCQLPARGASAGPVLAVEYKGADRWQGAEDDRLIGGLWANLSAGRCRFVMVTDKRWDGIEEYLQ' A
#
# COMPACT_ATOMS: atom_id res chain seq x y z
N TYR A 1 -4.47 9.40 -4.69
CA TYR A 1 -4.20 9.51 -3.24
C TYR A 1 -4.73 8.25 -2.60
N PRO A 2 -3.98 7.58 -1.71
CA PRO A 2 -4.40 6.29 -1.17
C PRO A 2 -5.67 6.43 -0.33
N ASP A 3 -6.58 5.46 -0.44
CA ASP A 3 -7.79 5.39 0.37
C ASP A 3 -7.49 5.33 1.89
N PHE A 4 -6.44 4.59 2.28
CA PHE A 4 -6.03 4.45 3.67
C PHE A 4 -4.51 4.63 3.85
N LEU A 5 -4.15 5.23 4.98
CA LEU A 5 -2.77 5.28 5.48
C LEU A 5 -2.75 4.70 6.89
N CYS A 6 -1.97 3.65 7.08
CA CYS A 6 -1.86 2.93 8.34
C CYS A 6 -0.43 3.05 8.88
N GLN A 7 -0.26 3.62 10.06
CA GLN A 7 1.02 3.59 10.77
C GLN A 7 1.18 2.20 11.40
N LEU A 8 2.11 1.39 10.90
CA LEU A 8 2.35 0.07 11.46
C LEU A 8 3.11 0.15 12.79
N PRO A 9 2.99 -0.87 13.66
CA PRO A 9 3.66 -0.89 14.95
C PRO A 9 5.18 -0.66 14.83
N ALA A 10 5.72 0.04 15.82
CA ALA A 10 7.14 0.25 15.97
C ALA A 10 7.88 -1.08 16.15
N ARG A 11 9.01 -1.23 15.46
CA ARG A 11 10.00 -2.28 15.74
C ARG A 11 11.19 -1.63 16.45
N GLY A 12 11.03 -1.37 17.75
CA GLY A 12 12.03 -0.71 18.59
C GLY A 12 11.69 0.75 18.90
N ALA A 13 12.72 1.62 18.94
CA ALA A 13 12.56 3.01 19.38
C ALA A 13 11.98 3.97 18.30
N SER A 14 11.82 3.50 17.06
CA SER A 14 11.31 4.30 15.94
C SER A 14 9.91 3.85 15.55
N ALA A 15 9.09 4.79 15.07
CA ALA A 15 7.80 4.47 14.46
C ALA A 15 7.97 3.43 13.35
N GLY A 16 6.98 2.55 13.21
CA GLY A 16 6.98 1.54 12.14
C GLY A 16 6.87 2.16 10.75
N PRO A 17 6.91 1.34 9.70
CA PRO A 17 6.61 1.83 8.36
C PRO A 17 5.15 2.27 8.23
N VAL A 18 4.89 3.22 7.33
CA VAL A 18 3.53 3.57 6.91
C VAL A 18 3.12 2.63 5.79
N LEU A 19 1.93 2.03 5.90
CA LEU A 19 1.29 1.26 4.84
C LEU A 19 0.21 2.10 4.17
N ALA A 20 0.41 2.39 2.89
CA ALA A 20 -0.61 2.97 2.02
C ALA A 20 -1.42 1.86 1.34
N VAL A 21 -2.73 1.88 1.52
CA VAL A 21 -3.67 0.94 0.90
C VAL A 21 -4.58 1.70 -0.03
N GLU A 22 -4.66 1.24 -1.27
CA GLU A 22 -5.62 1.72 -2.28
C GLU A 22 -6.56 0.57 -2.65
N TYR A 23 -7.86 0.84 -2.71
CA TYR A 23 -8.84 -0.10 -3.24
C TYR A 23 -9.40 0.39 -4.58
N LYS A 24 -9.43 -0.50 -5.56
CA LYS A 24 -10.10 -0.23 -6.84
C LYS A 24 -11.23 -1.21 -7.07
N GLY A 25 -12.36 -0.71 -7.57
CA GLY A 25 -13.36 -1.57 -8.20
C GLY A 25 -12.76 -2.25 -9.43
N ALA A 26 -13.12 -3.52 -9.66
CA ALA A 26 -12.54 -4.31 -10.76
C ALA A 26 -12.78 -3.72 -12.14
N ASP A 27 -13.94 -3.08 -12.34
CA ASP A 27 -14.30 -2.33 -13.54
C ASP A 27 -13.31 -1.19 -13.86
N ARG A 28 -12.57 -0.71 -12.86
CA ARG A 28 -11.60 0.40 -12.96
C ARG A 28 -10.15 -0.04 -12.75
N TRP A 29 -9.87 -1.34 -12.68
CA TRP A 29 -8.52 -1.85 -12.38
C TRP A 29 -7.50 -1.57 -13.49
N GLN A 30 -7.88 -1.72 -14.77
CA GLN A 30 -6.99 -1.49 -15.91
C GLN A 30 -6.60 -0.01 -16.02
N GLY A 31 -7.55 0.90 -15.78
CA GLY A 31 -7.29 2.34 -15.79
C GLY A 31 -6.47 2.87 -14.59
N ALA A 32 -6.04 1.99 -13.69
CA ALA A 32 -5.28 2.34 -12.49
C ALA A 32 -3.82 1.86 -12.53
N GLU A 33 -3.29 1.56 -13.72
CA GLU A 33 -1.90 1.14 -13.89
C GLU A 33 -0.91 2.22 -13.43
N ASP A 34 -1.17 3.48 -13.77
CA ASP A 34 -0.32 4.60 -13.34
C ASP A 34 -0.35 4.77 -11.82
N ASP A 35 -1.52 4.62 -11.18
CA ASP A 35 -1.66 4.66 -9.72
C ASP A 35 -0.79 3.58 -9.06
N ARG A 36 -0.80 2.35 -9.61
CA ARG A 36 0.05 1.25 -9.14
C ARG A 36 1.53 1.53 -9.33
N LEU A 37 1.91 2.03 -10.51
CA LEU A 37 3.29 2.33 -10.86
C LEU A 37 3.86 3.41 -9.92
N ILE A 38 3.11 4.50 -9.75
CA ILE A 38 3.50 5.62 -8.89
C ILE A 38 3.58 5.14 -7.44
N GLY A 39 2.56 4.41 -6.94
CA GLY A 39 2.57 3.86 -5.58
C GLY A 39 3.78 2.96 -5.31
N GLY A 40 4.11 2.07 -6.25
CA GLY A 40 5.30 1.21 -6.18
C GLY A 40 6.61 2.01 -6.18
N LEU A 41 6.71 3.06 -7.01
CA LEU A 41 7.87 3.95 -7.03
C LEU A 41 8.10 4.63 -5.68
N TRP A 42 7.05 5.18 -5.06
CA TRP A 42 7.15 5.80 -3.73
C TRP A 42 7.58 4.79 -2.66
N ALA A 43 7.02 3.58 -2.67
CA ALA A 43 7.42 2.52 -1.75
C ALA A 43 8.92 2.19 -1.90
N ASN A 44 9.39 2.03 -3.14
CA ASN A 44 10.80 1.73 -3.44
C ASN A 44 11.74 2.85 -2.99
N LEU A 45 11.39 4.12 -3.25
CA LEU A 45 12.20 5.27 -2.86
C LEU A 45 12.19 5.55 -1.34
N SER A 46 11.25 4.97 -0.60
CA SER A 46 11.10 5.23 0.84
C SER A 46 12.17 4.58 1.72
N ALA A 47 13.00 3.68 1.16
CA ALA A 47 13.93 2.83 1.88
C ALA A 47 13.25 2.02 3.00
N GLY A 48 12.07 1.47 2.70
CA GLY A 48 11.29 0.61 3.61
C GLY A 48 10.46 1.35 4.66
N ARG A 49 10.47 2.68 4.66
CA ARG A 49 9.62 3.50 5.55
C ARG A 49 8.17 3.60 5.09
N CYS A 50 7.92 3.33 3.82
CA CYS A 50 6.60 3.29 3.22
C CYS A 50 6.40 1.97 2.48
N ARG A 51 5.21 1.39 2.62
CA ARG A 51 4.73 0.23 1.89
C ARG A 51 3.50 0.64 1.11
N PHE A 52 3.31 0.05 -0.06
CA PHE A 52 2.15 0.32 -0.90
C PHE A 52 1.54 -0.99 -1.35
N VAL A 53 0.22 -1.10 -1.22
CA VAL A 53 -0.57 -2.20 -1.77
C VAL A 53 -1.84 -1.63 -2.39
N MET A 54 -2.17 -2.14 -3.57
CA MET A 54 -3.45 -1.85 -4.22
C MET A 54 -4.22 -3.15 -4.40
N VAL A 55 -5.44 -3.20 -3.87
CA VAL A 55 -6.30 -4.39 -3.89
C VAL A 55 -7.57 -4.14 -4.68
N THR A 56 -8.17 -5.22 -5.17
CA THR A 56 -9.41 -5.20 -5.95
C THR A 56 -10.23 -6.46 -5.68
N ASP A 57 -11.47 -6.49 -6.14
CA ASP A 57 -12.38 -7.66 -6.01
C ASP A 57 -12.55 -8.17 -4.57
N LYS A 58 -12.46 -7.25 -3.60
CA LYS A 58 -12.51 -7.57 -2.17
C LYS A 58 -11.47 -8.61 -1.71
N ARG A 59 -10.36 -8.76 -2.45
CA ARG A 59 -9.21 -9.61 -2.09
C ARG A 59 -8.36 -8.92 -1.03
N TRP A 60 -8.90 -8.85 0.18
CA TRP A 60 -8.29 -8.17 1.33
C TRP A 60 -7.11 -8.96 1.91
N ASP A 61 -7.09 -10.26 1.69
CA ASP A 61 -6.01 -11.18 2.05
C ASP A 61 -4.65 -10.72 1.51
N GLY A 62 -4.61 -10.09 0.33
CA GLY A 62 -3.39 -9.52 -0.23
C GLY A 62 -2.77 -8.37 0.61
N ILE A 63 -3.50 -7.79 1.56
CA ILE A 63 -2.96 -6.77 2.47
C ILE A 63 -2.09 -7.41 3.56
N GLU A 64 -2.36 -8.66 3.95
CA GLU A 64 -1.72 -9.31 5.11
C GLU A 64 -0.20 -9.41 4.95
N GLU A 65 0.29 -9.63 3.71
CA GLU A 65 1.71 -9.68 3.37
C GLU A 65 2.45 -8.38 3.74
N TYR A 66 1.74 -7.25 3.80
CA TYR A 66 2.28 -5.93 4.05
C TYR A 66 2.18 -5.48 5.51
N LEU A 67 1.55 -6.27 6.38
CA LEU A 67 1.36 -5.92 7.80
C LEU A 67 2.56 -6.28 8.68
N GLN A 68 3.45 -7.15 8.19
CA GLN A 68 4.57 -7.71 8.98
C GLN A 68 5.64 -6.68 9.31
#